data_AF-A0A022R142-F1
#
_entry.id   AF-A0A022R142-F1
#
_cell.length_a   1.000
_cell.length_b   1.000
_cell.length_c   1.000
_cell.angle_alpha   90.00
_cell.angle_beta   90.00
_cell.angle_gamma   90.00
#
_symmetry.space_group_name_H-M   'P 1'
#
loop_
_entity.id
_entity.type
_entity.pdbx_description
1 polymer ?
#
loop_
_entity_poly.entity_id
_entity_poly.type
_entity_poly.pdbx_seq_one_letter_code
_entity_poly.pdbx_strand_id
1 'polypeptide(L)'
;MKQIIDRYVKSKGIPIPDHNNRAGAIAYNDQMYKELARMKNETLNLQLSLQRYKGDDLSTVHFDELRELEHQLEQSVNKVRARKFQLLHEQLENLKRTEVLLEKENQEMYQWLMSNQIEKQAEMEAQQQQIAMTELKLVEQQPLMNQFPFFGEDLHLGNLPDQQLHTHTYRLQPTHPNLQDSTQIE
;
A
#
# COMPACT_ATOMS: atom_id res chain seq x y z
N MET A 1 -7.70 40.32 -43.56
CA MET A 1 -7.41 38.96 -44.07
C MET A 1 -5.91 38.76 -44.31
N LYS A 2 -5.23 39.54 -45.17
CA LYS A 2 -3.77 39.43 -45.42
C LYS A 2 -2.90 39.43 -44.15
N GLN A 3 -3.10 40.40 -43.25
CA GLN A 3 -2.34 40.48 -41.99
C GLN A 3 -2.53 39.29 -41.02
N ILE A 4 -3.62 38.53 -41.17
CA ILE A 4 -3.87 37.31 -40.37
C ILE A 4 -3.08 36.15 -40.98
N ILE A 5 -3.09 36.06 -42.32
CA ILE A 5 -2.32 35.09 -43.10
C ILE A 5 -0.81 35.29 -42.86
N ASP A 6 -0.33 36.54 -42.92
CA ASP A 6 1.09 36.87 -42.72
C ASP A 6 1.59 36.49 -41.30
N ARG A 7 0.77 36.74 -40.28
CA ARG A 7 1.08 36.32 -38.90
C ARG A 7 1.09 34.80 -38.74
N TYR A 8 0.19 34.09 -39.43
CA TYR A 8 0.16 32.64 -39.40
C TYR A 8 1.41 32.03 -40.07
N VAL A 9 1.79 32.52 -41.25
CA VAL A 9 3.03 32.10 -41.95
C VAL A 9 4.27 32.36 -41.10
N LYS A 10 4.36 33.54 -40.47
CA LYS A 10 5.52 33.92 -39.64
C LYS A 10 5.62 33.12 -38.35
N SER A 11 4.50 32.66 -37.79
CA SER A 11 4.47 31.88 -36.53
C SER A 11 4.60 30.38 -36.74
N LYS A 12 4.10 29.83 -37.85
CA LYS A 12 4.19 28.40 -38.18
C LYS A 12 5.38 28.05 -39.07
N GLY A 13 6.02 29.03 -39.70
CA GLY A 13 7.19 28.83 -40.56
C GLY A 13 6.89 28.08 -41.86
N ILE A 14 5.61 27.92 -42.22
CA ILE A 14 5.19 27.23 -43.45
C ILE A 14 4.92 28.32 -44.50
N PRO A 15 5.77 28.46 -45.53
CA PRO A 15 5.53 29.42 -46.62
C PRO A 15 4.25 29.04 -47.35
N ILE A 16 3.29 29.95 -47.46
CA ILE A 16 2.12 29.75 -48.34
C ILE A 16 2.53 30.18 -49.75
N PRO A 17 2.44 29.31 -50.76
CA PRO A 17 2.82 29.66 -52.13
C PRO A 17 1.93 30.78 -52.67
N ASP A 18 2.53 31.83 -53.21
CA ASP A 18 1.77 32.85 -53.94
C ASP A 18 1.34 32.26 -55.29
N HIS A 19 0.11 31.75 -55.37
CA HIS A 19 -0.42 31.05 -56.56
C HIS A 19 -0.51 31.94 -57.81
N ASN A 20 -0.37 33.27 -57.66
CA ASN A 20 -0.26 34.19 -58.79
C ASN A 20 1.10 34.10 -59.51
N ASN A 21 2.14 33.56 -58.85
CA ASN A 21 3.45 33.31 -59.45
C ASN A 21 3.66 31.81 -59.66
N ARG A 22 3.38 31.34 -60.89
CA ARG A 22 3.50 29.94 -61.30
C ARG A 22 4.90 29.35 -61.03
N ALA A 23 5.96 30.13 -61.15
CA ALA A 23 7.33 29.67 -60.88
C ALA A 23 7.57 29.43 -59.38
N GLY A 24 7.04 30.31 -58.51
CA GLY A 24 7.12 30.16 -57.06
C GLY A 24 6.33 28.96 -56.54
N ALA A 25 5.15 28.71 -57.12
CA ALA A 25 4.34 27.53 -56.77
C ALA A 25 5.01 26.21 -57.19
N ILE A 26 5.71 26.17 -58.34
CA ILE A 26 6.46 24.99 -58.79
C ILE A 26 7.66 24.72 -57.88
N ALA A 27 8.45 25.75 -57.54
CA ALA A 27 9.62 25.61 -56.66
C ALA A 27 9.24 25.15 -55.25
N TYR A 28 8.15 25.67 -54.69
CA TYR A 28 7.64 25.21 -53.38
C TYR A 28 7.20 23.75 -53.42
N ASN A 29 6.46 23.33 -54.45
CA ASN A 29 6.06 21.94 -54.61
C ASN A 29 7.29 21.02 -54.73
N ASP A 30 8.28 21.39 -55.55
CA ASP A 30 9.53 20.63 -55.69
C ASP A 30 10.28 20.49 -54.35
N GLN A 31 10.36 21.56 -53.56
CA GLN A 31 10.94 21.51 -52.22
C GLN A 31 10.16 20.57 -51.29
N MET A 32 8.82 20.63 -51.30
CA MET A 32 7.99 19.73 -50.50
C MET A 32 8.17 18.26 -50.90
N TYR A 33 8.25 17.96 -52.20
CA TYR A 33 8.50 16.59 -52.66
C TYR A 33 9.90 16.10 -52.26
N LYS A 34 10.92 16.97 -52.29
CA LYS A 34 12.27 16.64 -51.81
C LYS A 34 12.29 16.31 -50.32
N GLU A 35 11.65 17.13 -49.49
CA GLU A 35 11.56 16.86 -48.05
C GLU A 35 10.78 15.57 -47.76
N LEU A 36 9.67 15.33 -48.48
CA LEU A 36 8.92 14.08 -48.36
C LEU A 36 9.78 12.85 -48.73
N ALA A 37 10.53 12.93 -49.84
CA ALA A 37 11.43 11.87 -50.26
C ALA A 37 12.53 11.62 -49.22
N ARG A 38 13.11 12.69 -48.65
CA ARG A 38 14.10 12.60 -47.57
C ARG A 38 13.55 11.89 -46.35
N MET A 39 12.38 12.31 -45.84
CA MET A 39 11.74 11.68 -44.68
C MET A 39 11.40 10.21 -44.93
N LYS A 40 10.94 9.87 -46.14
CA LYS A 40 10.65 8.48 -46.52
C LYS A 40 11.92 7.63 -46.51
N ASN A 41 13.02 8.16 -47.04
CA ASN A 41 14.30 7.48 -47.04
C ASN A 41 14.84 7.28 -45.62
N GLU A 42 14.72 8.29 -44.76
CA GLU A 42 15.13 8.21 -43.36
C GLU A 42 14.32 7.17 -42.58
N THR A 43 12.99 7.15 -42.77
CA THR A 43 12.12 6.12 -42.21
C THR A 43 12.53 4.71 -42.64
N LEU A 44 12.81 4.52 -43.93
CA LEU A 44 13.24 3.23 -44.46
C LEU A 44 14.58 2.80 -43.84
N ASN A 45 15.56 3.71 -43.77
CA ASN A 45 16.86 3.43 -43.17
C ASN A 45 16.74 3.06 -41.68
N LEU A 46 15.88 3.76 -40.93
CA LEU A 46 15.61 3.44 -39.53
C LEU A 46 14.97 2.05 -39.39
N GLN A 47 14.04 1.70 -40.28
CA GLN A 47 13.38 0.39 -40.25
C GLN A 47 14.36 -0.74 -40.56
N LEU A 48 15.21 -0.57 -41.58
CA LEU A 48 16.27 -1.52 -41.93
C LEU A 48 17.30 -1.65 -40.79
N SER A 49 17.67 -0.54 -40.17
CA SER A 49 18.56 -0.53 -39.00
C SER A 49 17.95 -1.30 -37.83
N LEU A 50 16.67 -1.08 -37.54
CA LEU A 50 15.94 -1.82 -36.50
C LEU A 50 15.88 -3.32 -36.80
N GLN A 51 15.67 -3.73 -38.06
CA GLN A 51 15.73 -5.13 -38.48
C GLN A 51 17.11 -5.73 -38.21
N ARG A 52 18.19 -5.02 -38.56
CA ARG A 52 19.56 -5.47 -38.24
C ARG A 52 19.76 -5.66 -36.74
N TYR A 53 19.33 -4.70 -35.91
CA TYR A 53 19.41 -4.86 -34.44
C TYR A 53 18.58 -6.03 -33.90
N LYS A 54 17.53 -6.45 -34.61
CA LYS A 54 16.75 -7.66 -34.28
C LYS A 54 17.40 -8.95 -34.76
N GLY A 55 18.42 -8.85 -35.61
CA GLY A 55 19.05 -10.00 -36.27
C GLY A 55 18.36 -10.45 -37.56
N ASP A 56 17.46 -9.63 -38.10
CA ASP A 56 16.76 -9.92 -39.35
C ASP A 56 17.65 -9.55 -40.57
N ASP A 57 17.62 -10.39 -41.61
CA ASP A 57 18.32 -10.21 -42.91
C ASP A 57 19.77 -9.68 -42.81
N LEU A 58 20.61 -10.38 -42.05
CA LEU A 58 22.04 -10.09 -41.93
C LEU A 58 22.88 -10.61 -43.09
N SER A 59 22.24 -11.22 -44.10
CA SER A 59 22.92 -11.93 -45.21
C SER A 59 23.82 -11.02 -46.06
N THR A 60 23.51 -9.72 -46.10
CA THR A 60 24.20 -8.70 -46.90
C THR A 60 25.17 -7.84 -46.09
N VAL A 61 25.24 -8.04 -44.77
CA VAL A 61 26.05 -7.20 -43.87
C VAL A 61 27.46 -7.77 -43.74
N HIS A 62 28.47 -6.92 -43.84
CA HIS A 62 29.86 -7.37 -43.75
C HIS A 62 30.23 -7.77 -42.32
N PHE A 63 31.22 -8.68 -42.19
CA PHE A 63 31.63 -9.20 -40.88
C PHE A 63 32.05 -8.11 -39.89
N ASP A 64 32.77 -7.08 -40.34
CA ASP A 64 33.20 -5.99 -39.46
C ASP A 64 32.02 -5.15 -38.96
N GLU A 65 31.00 -4.94 -39.80
CA GLU A 65 29.75 -4.28 -39.40
C GLU A 65 28.94 -5.14 -38.43
N LEU A 66 28.94 -6.47 -38.61
CA LEU A 66 28.33 -7.43 -37.68
C LEU A 66 29.00 -7.36 -36.30
N ARG A 67 30.32 -7.29 -36.26
CA ARG A 67 31.10 -7.22 -35.01
C ARG A 67 30.78 -5.93 -34.24
N GLU A 68 30.70 -4.81 -34.94
CA GLU A 68 30.32 -3.54 -34.34
C GLU A 68 28.87 -3.57 -33.82
N LEU A 69 27.95 -4.15 -34.60
CA LEU A 69 26.56 -4.34 -34.20
C LEU A 69 26.44 -5.19 -32.93
N GLU A 70 27.15 -6.31 -32.87
CA GLU A 70 27.21 -7.18 -31.69
C GLU A 70 27.73 -6.42 -30.46
N HIS A 71 28.83 -5.67 -30.63
CA HIS A 71 29.40 -4.88 -29.55
C HIS A 71 28.42 -3.82 -29.02
N GLN A 72 27.72 -3.11 -29.91
CA GLN A 72 26.71 -2.12 -29.53
C GLN A 72 25.52 -2.77 -28.79
N LEU A 73 25.06 -3.93 -29.27
CA LEU A 73 24.00 -4.69 -28.61
C LEU A 73 24.43 -5.14 -27.22
N GLU A 74 25.63 -5.71 -27.08
CA GLU A 74 26.18 -6.13 -25.79
C GLU A 74 26.25 -4.97 -24.80
N GLN A 75 26.80 -3.82 -25.22
CA GLN A 75 26.85 -2.63 -24.37
C GLN A 75 25.46 -2.16 -23.95
N SER A 76 24.50 -2.12 -24.87
CA SER A 76 23.13 -1.67 -24.60
C SER A 76 22.41 -2.59 -23.61
N VAL A 77 22.57 -3.90 -23.78
CA VAL A 77 22.00 -4.92 -22.90
C VAL A 77 22.63 -4.82 -21.50
N ASN A 78 23.94 -4.62 -21.42
CA ASN A 78 24.62 -4.44 -20.14
C ASN A 78 24.13 -3.18 -19.41
N LYS A 79 23.89 -2.07 -20.12
CA LYS A 79 23.27 -0.86 -19.54
C LYS A 79 21.88 -1.13 -18.99
N VAL A 80 21.03 -1.83 -19.75
CA VAL A 80 19.67 -2.19 -19.31
C VAL A 80 19.70 -3.09 -18.07
N ARG A 81 20.55 -4.14 -18.07
CA ARG A 81 20.71 -5.03 -16.92
C ARG A 81 21.21 -4.27 -15.70
N ALA A 82 22.24 -3.44 -15.84
CA ALA A 82 22.78 -2.64 -14.74
C ALA A 82 21.71 -1.75 -14.11
N ARG A 83 20.89 -1.06 -14.93
CA ARG A 83 19.78 -0.24 -14.44
C ARG A 83 18.71 -1.09 -13.74
N LYS A 84 18.37 -2.26 -14.28
CA LYS A 84 17.42 -3.19 -13.66
C LYS A 84 17.90 -3.66 -12.29
N PHE A 85 19.17 -4.07 -12.18
CA PHE A 85 19.76 -4.50 -10.91
C PHE A 85 19.79 -3.36 -9.89
N GLN A 86 20.16 -2.15 -10.31
CA GLN A 86 20.14 -0.97 -9.44
C GLN A 86 18.74 -0.73 -8.86
N LEU A 87 17.70 -0.73 -9.71
CA LEU A 87 16.32 -0.51 -9.27
C LEU A 87 15.83 -1.62 -8.32
N LEU A 88 16.15 -2.88 -8.63
CA LEU A 88 15.79 -4.00 -7.75
C LEU A 88 16.48 -3.89 -6.39
N HIS A 89 17.74 -3.47 -6.37
CA HIS A 89 18.46 -3.25 -5.13
C HIS A 89 17.85 -2.11 -4.31
N GLU A 90 17.52 -0.98 -4.95
CA GLU A 90 16.83 0.13 -4.31
C GLU A 90 15.48 -0.30 -3.70
N GLN A 91 14.70 -1.12 -4.42
CA GLN A 91 13.44 -1.67 -3.91
C GLN A 91 13.62 -2.61 -2.73
N LEU A 92 14.59 -3.52 -2.81
CA LEU A 92 14.91 -4.44 -1.71
C LEU A 92 15.31 -3.68 -0.44
N GLU A 93 16.16 -2.67 -0.57
CA GLU A 93 16.59 -1.85 0.55
C GLU A 93 15.44 -1.02 1.13
N ASN A 94 14.50 -0.55 0.30
CA ASN A 94 13.30 0.12 0.79
C ASN A 94 12.44 -0.84 1.62
N LEU A 95 12.17 -2.04 1.10
CA LEU A 95 11.37 -3.06 1.80
C LEU A 95 11.99 -3.44 3.14
N LYS A 96 13.30 -3.66 3.21
CA LYS A 96 14.00 -3.93 4.49
C LYS A 96 13.83 -2.81 5.50
N ARG A 97 13.89 -1.55 5.08
CA ARG A 97 13.67 -0.41 5.99
C ARG A 97 12.23 -0.38 6.49
N THR A 98 11.27 -0.65 5.61
CA THR A 98 9.85 -0.74 5.98
C THR A 98 9.59 -1.89 6.95
N GLU A 99 10.18 -3.05 6.72
CA GLU A 99 10.11 -4.21 7.62
C GLU A 99 10.60 -3.85 9.03
N VAL A 100 11.81 -3.27 9.15
CA VAL A 100 12.37 -2.85 10.45
C VAL A 100 11.48 -1.81 11.15
N LEU A 101 10.90 -0.86 10.40
CA LEU A 101 9.99 0.14 10.96
C LEU A 101 8.72 -0.51 11.52
N LEU A 102 8.10 -1.39 10.75
CA LEU A 102 6.88 -2.09 11.15
C LEU A 102 7.12 -3.04 12.32
N GLU A 103 8.26 -3.74 12.35
CA GLU A 103 8.64 -4.57 13.50
C GLU A 103 8.76 -3.73 14.78
N LYS A 104 9.36 -2.53 14.68
CA LYS A 104 9.47 -1.60 15.80
C LYS A 104 8.09 -1.12 16.26
N GLU A 105 7.24 -0.66 15.35
CA GLU A 105 5.88 -0.19 15.67
C GLU A 105 5.04 -1.33 16.32
N ASN A 106 5.16 -2.55 15.81
CA ASN A 106 4.50 -3.71 16.41
C ASN A 106 5.01 -3.99 17.83
N GLN A 107 6.32 -3.94 18.05
CA GLN A 107 6.90 -4.12 19.40
C GLN A 107 6.41 -3.05 20.37
N GLU A 108 6.36 -1.79 19.95
CA GLU A 108 5.83 -0.69 20.76
C GLU A 108 4.35 -0.91 21.11
N MET A 109 3.55 -1.37 20.15
CA MET A 109 2.13 -1.70 20.38
C MET A 109 1.96 -2.86 21.37
N TYR A 110 2.77 -3.92 21.25
CA TYR A 110 2.75 -5.04 22.20
C TYR A 110 3.12 -4.59 23.62
N GLN A 111 4.14 -3.74 23.77
CA GLN A 111 4.54 -3.19 25.05
C GLN A 111 3.43 -2.31 25.65
N TRP A 112 2.82 -1.45 24.83
CA TRP A 112 1.71 -0.61 25.26
C TRP A 112 0.51 -1.44 25.73
N LEU A 113 0.14 -2.49 24.98
CA LEU A 113 -0.96 -3.38 25.35
C LEU A 113 -0.69 -4.10 26.67
N MET A 114 0.54 -4.61 26.84
CA MET A 114 0.96 -5.30 28.07
C MET A 114 0.92 -4.34 29.28
N SER A 115 1.44 -3.13 29.12
CA SER A 115 1.43 -2.12 30.20
C SER A 115 0.00 -1.76 30.61
N ASN A 116 -0.90 -1.55 29.64
CA ASN A 116 -2.31 -1.24 29.93
C ASN A 116 -3.02 -2.42 30.61
N GLN A 117 -2.67 -3.66 30.27
CA GLN A 117 -3.26 -4.84 30.92
C GLN A 117 -2.80 -4.95 32.38
N ILE A 118 -1.52 -4.70 32.66
CA ILE A 118 -0.98 -4.69 34.02
C ILE A 118 -1.62 -3.58 34.85
N GLU A 119 -1.75 -2.37 34.30
CA GLU A 119 -2.39 -1.23 34.98
C GLU A 119 -3.84 -1.55 35.35
N LYS A 120 -4.63 -2.10 34.42
CA LYS A 120 -6.00 -2.54 34.71
C LYS A 120 -6.09 -3.64 35.76
N GLN A 121 -5.14 -4.57 35.79
CA GLN A 121 -5.10 -5.61 36.83
C GLN A 121 -4.80 -4.98 38.20
N ALA A 122 -3.82 -4.09 38.27
CA ALA A 122 -3.46 -3.39 39.50
C ALA A 122 -4.60 -2.52 40.04
N GLU A 123 -5.32 -1.81 39.16
CA GLU A 123 -6.52 -1.04 39.52
C GLU A 123 -7.62 -1.93 40.11
N MET A 124 -7.88 -3.08 39.48
CA MET A 124 -8.90 -4.04 39.95
C MET A 124 -8.52 -4.63 41.31
N GLU A 125 -7.26 -4.98 41.51
CA GLU A 125 -6.75 -5.47 42.80
C GLU A 125 -6.84 -4.40 43.90
N ALA A 126 -6.45 -3.16 43.59
CA ALA A 126 -6.56 -2.03 44.52
C ALA A 126 -8.01 -1.77 44.91
N GLN A 127 -8.95 -1.86 43.96
CA GLN A 127 -10.38 -1.72 44.23
C GLN A 127 -10.91 -2.85 45.13
N GLN A 128 -10.51 -4.10 44.90
CA GLN A 128 -10.88 -5.22 45.78
C GLN A 128 -10.34 -5.03 47.20
N GLN A 129 -9.10 -4.58 47.36
CA GLN A 129 -8.53 -4.29 48.68
C GLN A 129 -9.31 -3.19 49.40
N GLN A 130 -9.71 -2.12 48.70
CA GLN A 130 -10.55 -1.06 49.28
C GLN A 130 -11.92 -1.58 49.72
N ILE A 131 -12.56 -2.44 48.92
CA ILE A 131 -13.83 -3.06 49.27
C ILE A 131 -13.66 -3.91 50.54
N ALA A 132 -12.65 -4.79 50.58
CA ALA A 132 -12.37 -5.63 51.74
C ALA A 132 -12.09 -4.81 53.02
N MET A 133 -11.33 -3.72 52.92
CA MET A 133 -11.09 -2.80 54.05
C MET A 133 -12.38 -2.10 54.52
N THR A 134 -13.28 -1.78 53.59
CA THR A 134 -14.56 -1.13 53.91
C THR A 134 -15.51 -2.12 54.59
N GLU A 135 -15.56 -3.38 54.13
CA GLU A 135 -16.32 -4.44 54.77
C GLU A 135 -15.83 -4.72 56.20
N LEU A 136 -14.52 -4.81 56.42
CA LEU A 136 -13.96 -5.00 57.77
C LEU A 136 -14.34 -3.86 58.74
N LYS A 137 -14.32 -2.61 58.27
CA LYS A 137 -14.76 -1.44 59.06
C LYS A 137 -16.25 -1.48 59.40
N LEU A 138 -17.09 -2.07 58.54
CA LEU A 138 -18.52 -2.26 58.81
C LEU A 138 -18.76 -3.35 59.85
N VAL A 139 -17.96 -4.43 59.82
CA VAL A 139 -18.05 -5.53 60.80
C VAL A 139 -17.64 -5.08 62.20
N GLU A 140 -16.60 -4.25 62.33
CA GLU A 140 -16.20 -3.67 63.64
C GLU A 140 -17.24 -2.72 64.24
N GLN A 141 -18.10 -2.09 63.41
CA GLN A 141 -19.12 -1.14 63.87
C GLN A 141 -20.46 -1.77 64.26
N GLN A 142 -20.61 -3.11 64.22
CA GLN A 142 -21.82 -3.74 64.78
C GLN A 142 -21.78 -3.75 66.33
N PRO A 143 -22.71 -3.06 67.02
CA PRO A 143 -22.86 -3.23 68.45
C PRO A 143 -23.46 -4.61 68.73
N LEU A 144 -22.91 -5.30 69.73
CA LEU A 144 -23.40 -6.55 70.33
C LEU A 144 -24.94 -6.57 70.49
N MET A 145 -25.65 -7.18 69.54
CA MET A 145 -27.07 -7.53 69.68
C MET A 145 -27.19 -9.03 69.99
N ASN A 146 -26.44 -9.49 71.00
CA ASN A 146 -26.49 -10.86 71.53
C ASN A 146 -26.96 -10.88 73.00
N GLN A 147 -27.89 -10.00 73.37
CA GLN A 147 -28.42 -9.94 74.73
C GLN A 147 -29.93 -9.71 74.75
N PHE A 148 -30.70 -10.67 74.24
CA PHE A 148 -32.08 -10.86 74.71
C PHE A 148 -32.38 -12.34 74.89
N PRO A 149 -32.74 -12.79 76.12
CA PRO A 149 -33.19 -14.16 76.34
C PRO A 149 -34.65 -14.28 75.87
N PHE A 150 -34.88 -15.04 74.79
CA PHE A 150 -36.21 -15.39 74.34
C PHE A 150 -36.80 -16.46 75.29
N PHE A 151 -37.77 -16.06 76.12
CA PHE A 151 -38.63 -16.98 76.88
C PHE A 151 -39.92 -17.21 76.09
N GLY A 152 -40.29 -18.47 75.88
CA GLY A 152 -41.64 -18.84 75.42
C GLY A 152 -41.66 -20.05 74.50
N GLU A 153 -42.07 -21.19 75.05
CA GLU A 153 -42.40 -22.43 74.33
C GLU A 153 -43.58 -22.26 73.36
N ASP A 154 -43.49 -23.07 72.30
CA ASP A 154 -44.53 -23.74 71.52
C ASP A 154 -45.46 -23.04 70.50
N LEU A 155 -45.49 -23.73 69.34
CA LEU A 155 -46.63 -24.03 68.47
C LEU A 155 -46.91 -23.15 67.21
N HIS A 156 -46.43 -23.69 66.08
CA HIS A 156 -47.14 -23.95 64.81
C HIS A 156 -47.53 -22.81 63.84
N LEU A 157 -47.30 -23.14 62.57
CA LEU A 157 -48.09 -22.84 61.36
C LEU A 157 -47.78 -21.54 60.57
N GLY A 158 -47.33 -21.72 59.32
CA GLY A 158 -47.63 -20.77 58.23
C GLY A 158 -46.54 -20.55 57.20
N ASN A 159 -46.71 -21.16 56.01
CA ASN A 159 -45.91 -20.94 54.81
C ASN A 159 -45.93 -19.47 54.32
N LEU A 160 -44.76 -18.95 53.94
CA LEU A 160 -44.55 -18.12 52.74
C LEU A 160 -43.12 -18.37 52.22
N PRO A 161 -42.91 -18.86 50.98
CA PRO A 161 -41.57 -18.89 50.40
C PRO A 161 -41.25 -17.51 49.82
N ASP A 162 -40.30 -16.81 50.46
CA ASP A 162 -39.73 -15.57 49.95
C ASP A 162 -38.63 -15.87 48.93
N GLN A 163 -38.53 -15.01 47.93
CA GLN A 163 -37.91 -15.26 46.63
C GLN A 163 -36.44 -15.69 46.68
N GLN A 164 -36.12 -16.74 45.91
CA GLN A 164 -34.75 -17.08 45.51
C GLN A 164 -34.16 -15.94 44.67
N LEU A 165 -33.27 -15.15 45.26
CA LEU A 165 -32.38 -14.27 44.51
C LEU A 165 -31.27 -15.13 43.92
N HIS A 166 -31.48 -15.58 42.69
CA HIS A 166 -30.48 -16.31 41.91
C HIS A 166 -29.27 -15.42 41.67
N THR A 167 -28.16 -15.72 42.35
CA THR A 167 -26.85 -15.15 42.01
C THR A 167 -26.35 -15.84 40.73
N HIS A 168 -26.69 -15.26 39.58
CA HIS A 168 -26.11 -15.71 38.32
C HIS A 168 -24.61 -15.46 38.31
N THR A 169 -23.84 -16.54 38.43
CA THR A 169 -22.41 -16.55 38.17
C THR A 169 -22.21 -16.38 36.66
N TYR A 170 -21.93 -15.16 36.21
CA TYR A 170 -21.52 -14.92 34.83
C TYR A 170 -20.07 -15.38 34.65
N ARG A 171 -19.88 -16.62 34.18
CA ARG A 171 -18.59 -17.09 33.69
C ARG A 171 -18.46 -16.69 32.23
N LEU A 172 -17.80 -15.57 31.97
CA LEU A 172 -17.41 -15.19 30.60
C LEU A 172 -16.36 -16.20 30.10
N GLN A 173 -16.72 -16.95 29.05
CA GLN A 173 -15.78 -17.79 28.32
C GLN A 173 -14.81 -16.89 27.53
N PRO A 174 -13.51 -17.24 27.41
CA PRO A 174 -12.62 -16.52 26.51
C PRO A 174 -13.13 -16.71 25.08
N THR A 175 -13.57 -15.63 24.44
CA THR A 175 -13.85 -15.66 23.00
C THR A 175 -12.54 -15.80 22.25
N HIS A 176 -12.26 -17.00 21.74
CA HIS A 176 -11.23 -17.21 20.74
C HIS A 176 -11.62 -16.50 19.43
N PRO A 177 -10.69 -15.81 18.74
CA PRO A 177 -10.94 -15.35 17.39
C PRO A 177 -10.99 -16.56 16.45
N ASN A 178 -12.12 -16.70 15.76
CA ASN A 178 -12.38 -17.74 14.78
C ASN A 178 -11.55 -17.45 13.51
N LEU A 179 -10.34 -17.97 13.42
CA LEU A 179 -9.56 -18.02 12.17
C LEU A 179 -9.97 -19.29 11.41
N GLN A 180 -11.06 -19.20 10.65
CA GLN A 180 -11.33 -20.13 9.55
C GLN A 180 -11.04 -19.42 8.23
N ASP A 181 -9.75 -19.28 7.93
CA ASP A 181 -9.30 -19.24 6.54
C ASP A 181 -9.14 -20.70 6.09
N SER A 182 -10.05 -21.16 5.24
CA SER A 182 -9.81 -22.31 4.38
C SER A 182 -10.52 -22.05 3.07
N THR A 183 -9.75 -21.42 2.19
CA THR A 183 -9.85 -21.46 0.74
C THR A 183 -10.36 -22.83 0.25
N GLN A 184 -11.58 -22.87 -0.27
CA GLN A 184 -11.97 -23.88 -1.26
C GLN A 184 -11.84 -23.22 -2.63
N ILE A 185 -10.75 -23.57 -3.33
CA ILE A 185 -10.64 -23.48 -4.77
C ILE A 185 -10.93 -24.89 -5.27
N GLU A 186 -12.03 -25.05 -6.01
CA GLU A 186 -12.18 -26.00 -7.10
C GLU A 186 -12.63 -25.22 -8.33
#